data_AF-M1A327-F1
#
_entry.id   AF-M1A327-F1
#
_cell.length_a   1.000
_cell.length_b   1.000
_cell.length_c   1.000
_cell.angle_alpha   90.00
_cell.angle_beta   90.00
_cell.angle_gamma   90.00
#
_symmetry.space_group_name_H-M   'P 1'
#
loop_
_entity.id
_entity.type
_entity.pdbx_description
1 polymer ?
#
loop_
_entity_poly.entity_id
_entity_poly.type
_entity_poly.pdbx_seq_one_letter_code
_entity_poly.pdbx_strand_id
1 'polypeptide(L)'
;MRADSTVTCKCTVVKDQEKIQLHKIELNQVRNMVADMSCLGKSLDLRLMLHTKKIMMGLSDDEINEIKNLIGSAVLDSEVKGGLRWPFGEDSSGSQYAVTGVWHTTAKSYGNSSIRLKLRHADRFDFRSSTGEVSQEANLKMPGILSQLQEQTIDEKLVLKMLEDNLKLIWDHCLSDGSSSCS
;
A
#
# COMPACT_ATOMS: atom_id res chain seq x y z
N MET A 1 2.63 -4.70 22.32
CA MET A 1 3.31 -4.85 21.00
C MET A 1 4.80 -5.16 21.18
N ARG A 2 5.49 -5.73 20.18
CA ARG A 2 6.97 -5.69 20.17
C ARG A 2 7.39 -4.23 19.96
N ALA A 3 8.41 -3.77 20.67
CA ALA A 3 9.05 -2.49 20.40
C ALA A 3 9.35 -2.36 18.89
N ASP A 4 9.12 -1.18 18.32
CA ASP A 4 9.33 -0.83 16.90
C ASP A 4 8.37 -1.42 15.85
N SER A 5 7.22 -1.95 16.27
CA SER A 5 6.18 -2.38 15.32
C SER A 5 5.48 -1.18 14.69
N THR A 6 5.44 -1.10 13.36
CA THR A 6 4.68 -0.05 12.65
C THR A 6 3.27 -0.54 12.33
N VAL A 7 2.28 0.31 12.65
CA VAL A 7 0.86 0.08 12.35
C VAL A 7 0.45 1.02 11.23
N THR A 8 -0.30 0.50 10.26
CA THR A 8 -0.94 1.29 9.22
C THR A 8 -2.40 1.54 9.58
N CYS A 9 -2.76 2.80 9.74
CA CYS A 9 -4.14 3.23 9.90
C CYS A 9 -4.68 3.69 8.54
N LYS A 10 -5.71 3.00 8.04
CA LYS A 10 -6.47 3.44 6.87
C LYS A 10 -7.62 4.30 7.33
N CYS A 11 -7.64 5.52 6.86
CA CYS A 11 -8.65 6.49 7.20
C CYS A 11 -9.40 6.98 5.95
N THR A 12 -10.59 7.50 6.16
CA THR A 12 -11.43 8.15 5.14
C THR A 12 -11.74 9.56 5.58
N VAL A 13 -11.80 10.48 4.62
CA VAL A 13 -12.24 11.86 4.88
C VAL A 13 -13.76 11.91 4.78
N VAL A 14 -14.41 12.33 5.88
CA VAL A 14 -15.84 12.62 5.90
C VAL A 14 -16.03 14.04 5.38
N LYS A 15 -16.46 14.15 4.12
CA LYS A 15 -16.49 15.42 3.37
C LYS A 15 -17.28 16.53 4.07
N ASP A 16 -18.34 16.19 4.80
CA ASP A 16 -19.24 17.18 5.40
C ASP A 16 -18.69 17.79 6.70
N GLN A 17 -17.64 17.19 7.29
CA GLN A 17 -17.11 17.59 8.59
C GLN A 17 -15.62 17.95 8.55
N GLU A 18 -14.97 17.83 7.38
CA GLU A 18 -13.49 17.93 7.24
C GLU A 18 -12.73 17.06 8.26
N LYS A 19 -13.37 15.95 8.68
CA LYS A 19 -12.83 15.05 9.69
C LYS A 19 -12.34 13.76 9.09
N ILE A 20 -11.27 13.26 9.68
CA ILE A 20 -10.67 11.97 9.35
C ILE A 20 -11.29 10.92 10.23
N GLN A 21 -11.86 9.89 9.61
CA GLN A 21 -12.42 8.74 10.32
C GLN A 21 -11.54 7.52 10.08
N LEU A 22 -11.16 6.85 11.16
CA LEU A 22 -10.48 5.56 11.09
C LEU A 22 -11.41 4.51 10.50
N HIS A 23 -11.00 3.89 9.39
CA HIS A 23 -11.72 2.80 8.74
C HIS A 23 -11.16 1.43 9.13
N LYS A 24 -9.83 1.30 9.18
CA LYS A 24 -9.18 0.02 9.48
C LYS A 24 -7.77 0.21 10.03
N ILE A 25 -7.40 -0.64 11.00
CA ILE A 25 -6.04 -0.78 11.48
C ILE A 25 -5.43 -2.07 10.91
N GLU A 26 -4.25 -1.98 10.31
CA GLU A 26 -3.49 -3.11 9.78
C GLU A 26 -2.08 -3.10 10.37
N LEU A 27 -1.52 -4.26 10.71
CA LEU A 27 -0.09 -4.33 10.95
C LEU A 27 0.65 -4.11 9.63
N ASN A 28 1.84 -3.51 9.70
CA ASN A 28 2.67 -3.42 8.52
C ASN A 28 2.85 -4.81 7.90
N GLN A 29 2.78 -4.80 6.57
CA GLN A 29 2.81 -6.03 5.79
C GLN A 29 4.16 -6.69 5.99
N VAL A 30 4.14 -7.98 6.35
CA VAL A 30 5.37 -8.76 6.36
C VAL A 30 5.70 -9.07 4.91
N ARG A 31 6.79 -8.49 4.41
CA ARG A 31 7.27 -8.72 3.05
C ARG A 31 8.12 -9.99 3.08
N ASN A 32 7.55 -11.10 2.63
CA ASN A 32 8.23 -12.40 2.62
C ASN A 32 9.26 -12.47 1.48
N MET A 33 8.98 -11.80 0.36
CA MET A 33 9.88 -11.70 -0.79
C MET A 33 9.72 -10.34 -1.44
N VAL A 34 10.85 -9.69 -1.78
CA VAL A 34 10.90 -8.49 -2.61
C VAL A 34 12.01 -8.70 -3.63
N ALA A 35 11.71 -8.54 -4.91
CA ALA A 35 12.67 -8.56 -5.99
C ALA A 35 12.50 -7.29 -6.82
N ASP A 36 13.57 -6.50 -6.89
CA ASP A 36 13.64 -5.27 -7.67
C ASP A 36 14.41 -5.53 -8.96
N MET A 37 13.85 -5.09 -10.07
CA MET A 37 14.39 -5.28 -11.41
C MET A 37 14.42 -3.93 -12.11
N SER A 38 15.62 -3.43 -12.36
CA SER A 38 15.81 -2.26 -13.21
C SER A 38 15.75 -2.68 -14.67
N CYS A 39 14.76 -2.17 -15.40
CA CYS A 39 14.63 -2.43 -16.83
C CYS A 39 15.52 -1.44 -17.60
N LEU A 40 16.83 -1.69 -17.61
CA LEU A 40 17.83 -0.86 -18.32
C LEU A 40 17.39 -0.65 -19.78
N GLY A 41 17.25 0.62 -20.18
CA GLY A 41 16.70 1.02 -21.48
C GLY A 41 15.27 1.57 -21.42
N LYS A 42 14.57 1.41 -20.30
CA LYS A 42 13.24 1.98 -20.04
C LYS A 42 13.27 2.92 -18.85
N SER A 43 12.39 3.92 -18.84
CA SER A 43 12.18 4.81 -17.71
C SER A 43 11.25 4.18 -16.64
N LEU A 44 11.37 2.87 -16.41
CA LEU A 44 10.49 2.09 -15.54
C LEU A 44 11.30 1.04 -14.77
N ASP A 45 11.08 0.96 -13.46
CA ASP A 45 11.57 -0.12 -12.60
C ASP A 45 10.41 -1.05 -12.21
N LEU A 46 10.66 -2.35 -12.19
CA LEU A 46 9.68 -3.36 -11.77
C LEU A 46 10.02 -3.88 -10.37
N ARG A 47 9.03 -3.95 -9.49
CA ARG A 47 9.13 -4.59 -8.18
C ARG A 47 8.12 -5.73 -8.07
N LEU A 48 8.60 -6.94 -7.87
CA LEU A 48 7.78 -8.10 -7.50
C LEU A 48 7.82 -8.27 -5.98
N MET A 49 6.65 -8.38 -5.35
CA MET A 49 6.56 -8.52 -3.90
C MET A 49 5.53 -9.57 -3.47
N LEU A 50 5.97 -10.55 -2.69
CA LEU A 50 5.11 -11.43 -1.92
C LEU A 50 5.02 -10.92 -0.48
N HIS A 51 3.81 -10.62 -0.02
CA HIS A 51 3.60 -10.09 1.31
C HIS A 51 2.37 -10.69 1.99
N THR A 52 2.46 -10.85 3.31
CA THR A 52 1.33 -11.24 4.16
C THR A 52 0.75 -10.00 4.81
N LYS A 53 -0.55 -9.78 4.64
CA LYS A 53 -1.29 -8.75 5.40
C LYS A 53 -1.96 -9.41 6.58
N LYS A 54 -1.59 -9.00 7.79
CA LYS A 54 -2.27 -9.43 9.01
C LYS A 54 -3.16 -8.29 9.51
N ILE A 55 -4.45 -8.54 9.61
CA ILE A 55 -5.35 -7.65 10.35
C ILE A 55 -4.98 -7.80 11.83
N MET A 56 -4.74 -6.69 12.51
CA MET A 56 -4.43 -6.73 13.93
C MET A 56 -5.72 -7.01 14.70
N MET A 57 -5.79 -8.16 15.37
CA MET A 57 -6.97 -8.59 16.15
C MET A 57 -6.71 -8.57 17.66
N GLY A 58 -5.74 -7.80 18.14
CA GLY A 58 -5.30 -7.86 19.54
C GLY A 58 -4.79 -6.55 20.12
N LEU A 59 -5.30 -5.42 19.63
CA LEU A 59 -5.13 -4.16 20.36
C LEU A 59 -6.13 -4.10 21.51
N SER A 60 -5.73 -3.56 22.66
CA SER A 60 -6.67 -3.18 23.71
C SER A 60 -7.52 -1.99 23.29
N ASP A 61 -8.66 -1.78 23.96
CA ASP A 61 -9.50 -0.60 23.73
C ASP A 61 -8.75 0.71 23.99
N ASP A 62 -7.82 0.71 24.96
CA ASP A 62 -6.95 1.86 25.26
C ASP A 62 -6.01 2.16 24.09
N GLU A 63 -5.32 1.16 23.53
CA GLU A 63 -4.45 1.33 22.36
C GLU A 63 -5.25 1.84 21.14
N ILE A 64 -6.47 1.32 20.94
CA ILE A 64 -7.36 1.78 19.87
C ILE A 64 -7.76 3.26 20.10
N ASN A 65 -8.05 3.65 21.34
CA ASN A 65 -8.41 5.03 21.67
C ASN A 65 -7.22 5.98 21.51
N GLU A 66 -6.01 5.58 21.90
CA GLU A 66 -4.79 6.37 21.67
C GLU A 66 -4.56 6.62 20.17
N ILE A 67 -4.73 5.60 19.33
CA ILE A 67 -4.65 5.72 17.87
C ILE A 67 -5.75 6.63 17.31
N LYS A 68 -6.99 6.51 17.81
CA LYS A 68 -8.11 7.37 17.39
C LYS A 68 -7.87 8.82 17.76
N ASN A 69 -7.34 9.10 18.96
CA ASN A 69 -7.00 10.44 19.40
C ASN A 69 -5.93 11.05 18.50
N LEU A 70 -4.90 10.28 18.15
CA LEU A 70 -3.85 10.70 17.22
C LEU A 70 -4.40 11.01 15.82
N ILE A 71 -5.34 10.21 15.33
CA ILE A 71 -6.01 10.49 14.05
C ILE A 71 -6.91 11.72 14.15
N GLY A 72 -7.57 11.92 15.30
CA GLY A 72 -8.48 13.02 15.56
C GLY A 72 -7.80 14.39 15.70
N SER A 73 -6.52 14.43 16.10
CA SER A 73 -5.72 15.67 16.16
C SER A 73 -5.14 16.09 14.80
N ALA A 74 -5.22 15.23 13.79
CA ALA A 74 -4.72 15.54 12.46
C ALA A 74 -5.55 16.64 11.78
N VAL A 75 -4.87 17.55 11.12
CA VAL A 75 -5.46 18.64 10.32
C VAL A 75 -5.27 18.33 8.84
N LEU A 76 -6.36 18.43 8.07
CA LEU A 76 -6.31 18.38 6.62
C LEU A 76 -5.62 19.64 6.10
N ASP A 77 -4.57 19.46 5.29
CA ASP A 77 -3.79 20.57 4.76
C ASP A 77 -3.31 20.20 3.34
N SER A 78 -3.87 20.86 2.33
CA SER A 78 -3.53 20.58 0.92
C SER A 78 -2.14 21.05 0.52
N GLU A 79 -1.53 21.94 1.31
CA GLU A 79 -0.26 22.57 0.99
C GLU A 79 0.93 21.72 1.47
N VAL A 80 0.68 20.70 2.30
CA VAL A 80 1.71 19.78 2.79
C VAL A 80 1.66 18.43 2.06
N LYS A 81 2.84 17.82 1.92
CA LYS A 81 2.96 16.46 1.38
C LYS A 81 2.22 15.46 2.26
N GLY A 82 1.56 14.51 1.61
CA GLY A 82 0.66 13.56 2.26
C GLY A 82 -0.66 14.16 2.78
N GLY A 83 -0.91 15.47 2.59
CA GLY A 83 -2.21 16.12 2.81
C GLY A 83 -2.64 16.27 4.28
N LEU A 84 -1.75 15.96 5.22
CA LEU A 84 -2.02 15.92 6.65
C LEU A 84 -0.86 16.51 7.43
N ARG A 85 -1.19 17.27 8.46
CA ARG A 85 -0.25 17.72 9.48
C ARG A 85 -0.84 17.61 10.87
N TRP A 86 0.03 17.63 11.86
CA TRP A 86 -0.34 17.71 13.26
C TRP A 86 0.10 19.05 13.84
N PRO A 87 -0.66 19.62 14.79
CA PRO A 87 -0.15 20.67 15.64
C PRO A 87 1.13 20.24 16.37
N PHE A 88 1.94 21.20 16.78
CA PHE A 88 3.23 20.92 17.42
C PHE A 88 3.04 20.05 18.67
N GLY A 89 3.70 18.89 18.69
CA GLY A 89 3.65 17.93 19.80
C GLY A 89 2.41 17.02 19.81
N GLU A 90 1.50 17.14 18.84
CA GLU A 90 0.29 16.31 18.74
C GLU A 90 0.43 15.14 17.75
N ASP A 91 1.61 14.97 17.13
CA ASP A 91 1.99 13.85 16.28
C ASP A 91 2.38 12.59 17.08
N SER A 92 2.18 12.62 18.40
CA SER A 92 2.29 11.48 19.30
C SER A 92 1.11 11.42 20.27
N SER A 93 0.76 10.22 20.72
CA SER A 93 -0.32 9.98 21.67
C SER A 93 0.18 9.06 22.77
N GLY A 94 0.15 9.56 24.02
CA GLY A 94 0.73 8.88 25.17
C GLY A 94 2.25 8.66 25.02
N SER A 95 2.75 7.54 25.56
CA SER A 95 4.16 7.13 25.42
C SER A 95 4.38 6.03 24.37
N GLN A 96 3.34 5.59 23.66
CA GLN A 96 3.36 4.33 22.91
C GLN A 96 3.30 4.50 21.39
N TYR A 97 2.70 5.59 20.87
CA TYR A 97 2.50 5.77 19.43
C TYR A 97 2.93 7.16 18.95
N ALA A 98 3.65 7.19 17.84
CA ALA A 98 4.02 8.39 17.11
C ALA A 98 3.76 8.21 15.61
N VAL A 99 3.34 9.28 14.93
CA VAL A 99 3.17 9.28 13.48
C VAL A 99 4.54 9.22 12.83
N THR A 100 4.71 8.28 11.91
CA THR A 100 5.99 8.08 11.20
C THR A 100 5.91 8.37 9.72
N GLY A 101 4.70 8.46 9.17
CA GLY A 101 4.47 9.03 7.85
C GLY A 101 2.99 9.11 7.53
N VAL A 102 2.67 9.84 6.46
CA VAL A 102 1.32 9.99 5.91
C VAL A 102 1.29 9.75 4.41
N TRP A 103 0.20 9.14 3.95
CA TRP A 103 0.00 8.73 2.56
C TRP A 103 -1.40 9.13 2.12
N HIS A 104 -1.52 10.26 1.40
CA HIS A 104 -2.75 10.61 0.71
C HIS A 104 -2.75 9.96 -0.67
N THR A 105 -3.65 8.99 -0.86
CA THR A 105 -3.64 8.22 -2.11
C THR A 105 -5.01 8.04 -2.72
N THR A 106 -5.11 8.38 -4.00
CA THR A 106 -6.27 8.14 -4.84
C THR A 106 -5.98 6.95 -5.75
N ALA A 107 -7.00 6.15 -6.06
CA ALA A 107 -6.80 4.98 -6.89
C ALA A 107 -8.03 4.60 -7.71
N LYS A 108 -7.79 4.11 -8.93
CA LYS A 108 -8.77 3.42 -9.77
C LYS A 108 -8.39 1.96 -9.87
N SER A 109 -9.38 1.07 -9.80
CA SER A 109 -9.16 -0.38 -9.88
C SER A 109 -9.96 -0.95 -11.04
N TYR A 110 -9.33 -1.79 -11.84
CA TYR A 110 -9.88 -2.50 -12.99
C TYR A 110 -9.57 -3.99 -12.83
N GLY A 111 -10.47 -4.85 -13.28
CA GLY A 111 -10.21 -6.29 -13.31
C GLY A 111 -11.42 -7.13 -12.92
N ASN A 112 -11.16 -8.41 -12.67
CA ASN A 112 -12.15 -9.44 -12.40
C ASN A 112 -11.76 -10.25 -11.13
N SER A 113 -12.35 -11.43 -10.96
CA SER A 113 -12.08 -12.32 -9.82
C SER A 113 -10.66 -12.89 -9.81
N SER A 114 -9.99 -12.98 -10.97
CA SER A 114 -8.67 -13.58 -11.12
C SER A 114 -7.53 -12.55 -11.06
N ILE A 115 -7.73 -11.38 -11.68
CA ILE A 115 -6.71 -10.33 -11.80
C ILE A 115 -7.29 -8.95 -11.50
N ARG A 116 -6.49 -8.07 -10.87
CA ARG A 116 -6.88 -6.68 -10.58
C ARG A 116 -5.72 -5.72 -10.77
N LEU A 117 -5.85 -4.83 -11.74
CA LEU A 117 -4.97 -3.68 -11.95
C LEU A 117 -5.46 -2.51 -11.11
N LYS A 118 -4.58 -1.94 -10.28
CA LYS A 118 -4.85 -0.74 -9.49
C LYS A 118 -3.87 0.35 -9.86
N LEU A 119 -4.38 1.40 -10.49
CA LEU A 119 -3.65 2.63 -10.78
C LEU A 119 -3.83 3.58 -9.60
N ARG A 120 -2.73 4.09 -9.04
CA ARG A 120 -2.73 4.92 -7.83
C ARG A 120 -1.88 6.16 -8.04
N HIS A 121 -2.38 7.29 -7.57
CA HIS A 121 -1.57 8.46 -7.30
C HIS A 121 -1.33 8.51 -5.80
N ALA A 122 -0.08 8.66 -5.38
CA ALA A 122 0.30 8.64 -3.98
C ALA A 122 1.17 9.84 -3.65
N ASP A 123 0.66 10.72 -2.79
CA ASP A 123 1.40 11.78 -2.15
C ASP A 123 1.76 11.34 -0.73
N ARG A 124 3.05 11.43 -0.37
CA ARG A 124 3.62 10.84 0.82
C ARG A 124 4.51 11.82 1.54
N PHE A 125 4.54 11.70 2.86
CA PHE A 125 5.55 12.31 3.69
C PHE A 125 6.03 11.33 4.76
N ASP A 126 7.34 11.13 4.85
CA ASP A 126 7.98 10.30 5.88
C ASP A 126 8.62 11.23 6.93
N PHE A 127 8.11 11.16 8.16
CA PHE A 127 8.60 12.00 9.27
C PHE A 127 9.97 11.53 9.78
N ARG A 128 10.33 10.26 9.59
CA ARG A 128 11.62 9.72 10.05
C ARG A 128 12.78 10.25 9.22
N SER A 129 12.60 10.34 7.90
CA SER A 129 13.59 10.91 6.98
C SER A 129 13.35 12.38 6.65
N SER A 130 12.20 12.94 7.04
CA SER A 130 11.76 14.30 6.66
C SER A 130 11.71 14.49 5.13
N THR A 131 11.29 13.46 4.39
CA THR A 131 11.23 13.48 2.93
C THR A 131 9.81 13.29 2.42
N GLY A 132 9.41 14.11 1.46
CA GLY A 132 8.16 13.97 0.71
C GLY A 132 8.37 13.35 -0.67
N GLU A 133 7.41 12.55 -1.13
CA GLU A 133 7.45 11.89 -2.44
C GLU A 133 6.04 11.89 -3.07
N VAL A 134 5.97 12.18 -4.36
CA VAL A 134 4.75 12.00 -5.16
C VAL A 134 5.03 10.98 -6.25
N SER A 135 4.22 9.90 -6.31
CA SER A 135 4.40 8.85 -7.30
C SER A 135 3.09 8.46 -7.99
N GLN A 136 3.21 8.04 -9.25
CA GLN A 136 2.17 7.31 -9.97
C GLN A 136 2.55 5.82 -9.96
N GLU A 137 1.63 4.97 -9.49
CA GLU A 137 1.90 3.56 -9.27
C GLU A 137 0.87 2.69 -10.00
N ALA A 138 1.36 1.67 -10.70
CA ALA A 138 0.53 0.56 -11.19
C ALA A 138 0.79 -0.67 -10.32
N ASN A 139 -0.27 -1.21 -9.72
CA ASN A 139 -0.22 -2.43 -8.92
C ASN A 139 -1.08 -3.52 -9.56
N LEU A 140 -0.47 -4.62 -9.98
CA LEU A 140 -1.20 -5.80 -10.43
C LEU A 140 -1.36 -6.79 -9.27
N LYS A 141 -2.60 -7.13 -8.95
CA LYS A 141 -2.92 -8.16 -7.95
C LYS A 141 -3.49 -9.37 -8.64
N MET A 142 -3.12 -10.55 -8.16
CA MET A 142 -3.52 -11.85 -8.73
C MET A 142 -4.36 -12.65 -7.73
N PRO A 143 -5.58 -12.20 -7.37
CA PRO A 143 -6.45 -12.91 -6.43
C PRO A 143 -6.80 -14.34 -6.87
N GLY A 144 -6.82 -14.63 -8.17
CA GLY A 144 -7.05 -15.99 -8.69
C GLY A 144 -5.96 -16.98 -8.27
N ILE A 145 -4.69 -16.54 -8.31
CA ILE A 145 -3.57 -17.36 -7.80
C ILE A 145 -3.73 -17.58 -6.30
N LEU A 146 -4.09 -16.52 -5.56
CA LEU A 146 -4.30 -16.63 -4.12
C LEU A 146 -5.42 -17.62 -3.77
N SER A 147 -6.52 -17.64 -4.52
CA SER A 147 -7.60 -18.62 -4.28
C SER A 147 -7.15 -20.06 -4.50
N GLN A 148 -6.33 -20.32 -5.53
CA GLN A 148 -5.79 -21.65 -5.81
C GLN A 148 -4.83 -22.11 -4.71
N LEU A 149 -4.00 -21.19 -4.19
CA LEU A 149 -3.10 -21.47 -3.07
C LEU A 149 -3.82 -21.76 -1.74
N GLN A 150 -5.13 -21.46 -1.64
CA GLN A 150 -5.94 -21.71 -0.45
C GLN A 150 -6.74 -23.02 -0.52
N GLU A 151 -6.67 -23.75 -1.64
CA GLU A 151 -7.32 -25.05 -1.79
C GLU A 151 -6.63 -26.12 -0.94
N GLN A 152 -7.37 -27.17 -0.54
CA GLN A 152 -6.83 -28.26 0.28
C GLN A 152 -5.71 -29.03 -0.44
N THR A 153 -5.80 -29.10 -1.77
CA THR A 153 -4.78 -29.68 -2.64
C THR A 153 -4.38 -28.64 -3.66
N ILE A 154 -3.13 -28.20 -3.63
CA ILE A 154 -2.61 -27.19 -4.55
C ILE A 154 -2.22 -27.86 -5.87
N ASP A 155 -2.84 -27.46 -6.97
CA ASP A 155 -2.33 -27.76 -8.30
C ASP A 155 -1.17 -26.79 -8.63
N GLU A 156 0.04 -27.19 -8.26
CA GLU A 156 1.25 -26.39 -8.46
C GLU A 156 1.48 -26.03 -9.93
N LYS A 157 1.12 -26.92 -10.87
CA LYS A 157 1.30 -26.69 -12.30
C LYS A 157 0.34 -25.61 -12.80
N LEU A 158 -0.92 -25.65 -12.35
CA LEU A 158 -1.90 -24.62 -12.66
C LEU A 158 -1.48 -23.26 -12.07
N VAL A 159 -1.07 -23.22 -10.80
CA VAL A 159 -0.61 -21.99 -10.15
C VAL A 159 0.60 -21.38 -10.86
N LEU A 160 1.59 -22.20 -11.22
CA LEU A 160 2.76 -21.74 -11.97
C LEU A 160 2.37 -21.18 -13.33
N LYS A 161 1.51 -21.89 -14.07
CA LYS A 161 1.00 -21.43 -15.36
C LYS A 161 0.26 -20.10 -15.24
N MET A 162 -0.60 -19.93 -14.23
CA MET A 162 -1.28 -18.66 -13.98
C MET A 162 -0.31 -17.51 -13.66
N LEU A 163 0.76 -17.79 -12.92
CA LEU A 163 1.81 -16.81 -12.64
C LEU A 163 2.55 -16.43 -13.92
N GLU A 164 2.96 -17.41 -14.73
CA GLU A 164 3.62 -17.21 -16.01
C GLU A 164 2.75 -16.37 -16.97
N ASP A 165 1.47 -16.71 -17.12
CA ASP A 165 0.52 -15.98 -17.97
C ASP A 165 0.38 -14.51 -17.52
N ASN A 166 0.30 -14.27 -16.21
CA ASN A 166 0.20 -12.92 -15.66
C ASN A 166 1.50 -12.11 -15.80
N LEU A 167 2.66 -12.74 -15.58
CA LEU A 167 3.97 -12.10 -15.79
C LEU A 167 4.20 -11.79 -17.27
N LYS A 168 3.77 -12.68 -18.17
CA LYS A 168 3.80 -12.46 -19.60
C LYS A 168 2.93 -11.27 -20.01
N LEU A 169 1.73 -11.09 -19.43
CA LEU A 169 0.91 -9.90 -19.68
C LEU A 169 1.62 -8.60 -19.27
N ILE A 170 2.31 -8.60 -18.12
CA ILE A 170 3.13 -7.44 -17.69
C ILE A 170 4.26 -7.20 -18.69
N TRP A 171 4.95 -8.27 -19.09
CA TRP A 171 6.03 -8.20 -20.05
C TRP A 171 5.56 -7.63 -21.39
N ASP A 172 4.50 -8.20 -21.97
CA ASP A 172 4.01 -7.88 -23.30
C ASP A 172 3.35 -6.51 -23.39
N HIS A 173 2.80 -5.95 -22.30
CA HIS A 173 2.03 -4.71 -22.36
C HIS A 173 2.58 -3.54 -21.52
N CYS A 174 3.41 -3.82 -20.52
CA CYS A 174 3.99 -2.78 -19.67
C CYS A 174 5.49 -2.62 -19.89
N LEU A 175 6.17 -3.70 -20.32
CA LEU A 175 7.62 -3.74 -20.45
C LEU A 175 8.10 -4.07 -21.87
N SER A 176 7.23 -4.31 -22.85
CA SER A 176 7.64 -4.39 -24.24
C SER A 176 7.71 -2.96 -24.78
N ASP A 177 8.82 -2.59 -25.43
CA ASP A 177 8.82 -1.34 -26.18
C ASP A 177 7.97 -1.58 -27.41
N GLY A 178 7.13 -0.62 -27.78
CA GLY A 178 6.46 -0.60 -29.09
C GLY A 178 7.42 -0.60 -30.28
N SER A 179 8.74 -0.79 -30.08
CA SER A 179 9.74 -1.03 -31.11
C SER A 179 9.64 -2.43 -31.71
N SER A 180 8.44 -2.86 -32.06
CA SER A 180 8.19 -3.73 -33.21
C SER A 180 7.61 -2.90 -34.35
N SER A 181 8.18 -1.72 -34.61
CA SER A 181 8.04 -1.00 -35.89
C SER A 181 8.92 0.24 -35.93
N CYS A 182 10.18 0.05 -36.33
CA CYS A 182 10.89 0.95 -37.24
C CYS A 182 12.13 0.19 -37.75
N SER A 183 11.95 -0.41 -38.94
CA SER A 183 12.96 -0.87 -39.91
C SER A 183 13.91 -2.00 -39.51
#